data_AF-A0A920VCC9-F1
#
_entry.id   AF-A0A920VCC9-F1
#
_cell.length_a   1.000
_cell.length_b   1.000
_cell.length_c   1.000
_cell.angle_alpha   90.00
_cell.angle_beta   90.00
_cell.angle_gamma   90.00
#
_symmetry.space_group_name_H-M   'P 1'
#
loop_
_entity.id
_entity.type
_entity.pdbx_description
1 polymer ?
#
loop_
_entity_poly.entity_id
_entity_poly.type
_entity_poly.pdbx_seq_one_letter_code
_entity_poly.pdbx_strand_id
1 'polypeptide(L)'
;MKYLTDDVRITGTEEVIAPESLIAEQPMLDTASRTVYETRGAISQILKGEDRRLLVVVGPCSIHDPDAAREYAGRLLEASQAHVDDLLIIMRVYFEKPRTTVGWKGLINDPHLKGLSISTRA
;
A
#
# COMPACT_ATOMS: atom_id res chain seq x y z
N MET A 1 0.37 10.78 -43.18
CA MET A 1 -0.98 10.72 -42.55
C MET A 1 -1.70 12.04 -42.79
N LYS A 2 -2.98 12.03 -43.14
CA LYS A 2 -3.76 13.24 -43.49
C LYS A 2 -4.48 13.87 -42.29
N TYR A 3 -4.73 13.10 -41.25
CA TYR A 3 -5.35 13.53 -40.00
C TYR A 3 -4.60 12.91 -38.82
N LEU A 4 -4.41 13.69 -37.76
CA LEU A 4 -3.90 13.21 -36.49
C LEU A 4 -5.06 12.54 -35.75
N THR A 5 -4.97 11.23 -35.56
CA THR A 5 -5.99 10.43 -34.83
C THR A 5 -5.43 9.83 -33.55
N ASP A 6 -4.12 9.95 -33.34
CA ASP A 6 -3.39 9.35 -32.22
C ASP A 6 -2.91 10.43 -31.25
N ASP A 7 -2.92 10.12 -29.95
CA ASP A 7 -2.49 10.99 -28.83
C ASP A 7 -3.02 12.44 -28.81
N VAL A 8 -4.15 12.70 -29.47
CA VAL A 8 -4.71 14.06 -29.66
C VAL A 8 -5.06 14.82 -28.37
N ARG A 9 -5.09 14.14 -27.21
CA ARG A 9 -5.38 14.71 -25.87
C ARG A 9 -4.35 14.32 -24.81
N ILE A 10 -3.19 13.82 -25.20
CA ILE A 10 -2.13 13.47 -24.27
C ILE A 10 -1.27 14.70 -23.99
N THR A 11 -1.15 15.08 -22.71
CA THR A 11 -0.31 16.23 -22.31
C THR A 11 1.17 15.86 -22.21
N GLY A 12 1.46 14.57 -22.02
CA GLY A 12 2.81 14.03 -21.92
C GLY A 12 2.77 12.56 -21.52
N THR A 13 3.90 11.89 -21.71
CA THR A 13 4.15 10.52 -21.28
C THR A 13 5.48 10.48 -20.56
N GLU A 14 5.56 9.67 -19.52
CA GLU A 14 6.77 9.49 -18.74
C GLU A 14 6.95 8.01 -18.44
N GLU A 15 8.21 7.57 -18.47
CA GLU A 15 8.56 6.21 -18.08
C GLU A 15 8.50 6.07 -16.56
N VAL A 16 7.99 4.92 -16.11
CA VAL A 16 7.97 4.54 -14.69
C VAL A 16 9.01 3.46 -14.46
N ILE A 17 9.59 3.44 -13.25
CA ILE A 17 10.56 2.42 -12.86
C ILE A 17 10.00 1.01 -13.10
N ALA A 18 10.82 0.15 -13.71
CA ALA A 18 10.45 -1.24 -13.92
C ALA A 18 10.33 -1.97 -12.58
N PRO A 19 9.36 -2.89 -12.39
CA PRO A 19 9.21 -3.61 -11.13
C PRO A 19 10.48 -4.35 -10.69
N GLU A 20 11.23 -4.93 -11.62
CA GLU A 20 12.49 -5.61 -11.33
C GLU A 20 13.57 -4.68 -10.75
N SER A 21 13.65 -3.44 -11.25
CA SER A 21 14.57 -2.42 -10.74
C SER A 21 14.20 -2.04 -9.31
N LEU A 22 12.91 -1.82 -9.03
CA LEU A 22 12.46 -1.49 -7.67
C LEU A 22 12.71 -2.65 -6.69
N ILE A 23 12.48 -3.89 -7.11
CA ILE A 23 12.77 -5.09 -6.28
C ILE A 23 14.27 -5.21 -6.02
N ALA A 24 15.12 -4.89 -6.99
CA ALA A 24 16.58 -4.89 -6.81
C ALA A 24 17.05 -3.77 -5.86
N GLU A 25 16.44 -2.59 -5.93
CA GLU A 25 16.73 -1.46 -5.03
C GLU A 25 16.24 -1.69 -3.59
N GLN A 26 15.10 -2.38 -3.44
CA GLN A 26 14.45 -2.67 -2.16
C GLN A 26 14.18 -4.18 -2.03
N PRO A 27 15.23 -5.00 -1.85
CA PRO A 27 15.09 -6.43 -1.76
C PRO A 27 14.29 -6.83 -0.53
N MET A 28 13.46 -7.87 -0.67
CA MET A 28 12.66 -8.39 0.42
C MET A 28 13.57 -8.99 1.50
N LEU A 29 13.37 -8.55 2.75
CA LEU A 29 14.05 -9.12 3.91
C LEU A 29 13.48 -10.50 4.25
N ASP A 30 14.32 -11.39 4.79
CA ASP A 30 13.88 -12.72 5.26
C ASP A 30 12.78 -12.62 6.33
N THR A 31 12.86 -11.62 7.20
CA THR A 31 11.83 -11.35 8.21
C THR A 31 10.51 -10.94 7.56
N ALA A 32 10.56 -10.08 6.54
CA ALA A 32 9.37 -9.64 5.80
C ALA A 32 8.74 -10.81 5.01
N SER A 33 9.57 -11.64 4.36
CA SER A 33 9.10 -12.81 3.61
C SER A 33 8.40 -13.82 4.53
N ARG A 34 8.99 -14.08 5.70
CA ARG A 34 8.40 -14.91 6.75
C ARG A 34 7.07 -14.35 7.25
N THR A 35 7.01 -13.06 7.59
CA THR A 35 5.77 -12.40 8.04
C THR A 35 4.66 -12.56 7.00
N VAL A 36 4.96 -12.33 5.71
CA VAL A 36 3.98 -12.49 4.63
C VAL A 36 3.52 -13.94 4.49
N TYR A 37 4.45 -14.90 4.52
CA TYR A 37 4.14 -16.32 4.41
C TYR A 37 3.24 -16.80 5.55
N GLU A 38 3.66 -16.56 6.80
CA GLU A 38 2.92 -16.97 8.00
C GLU A 38 1.54 -16.31 8.07
N THR A 39 1.46 -15.00 7.80
CA THR A 39 0.19 -14.27 7.85
C THR A 39 -0.81 -14.78 6.80
N ARG A 40 -0.35 -15.06 5.57
CA ARG A 40 -1.21 -15.65 4.53
C ARG A 40 -1.71 -17.04 4.90
N GLY A 41 -0.85 -17.85 5.51
CA GLY A 41 -1.22 -19.15 6.06
C GLY A 41 -2.31 -19.03 7.13
N ALA A 42 -2.12 -18.12 8.10
CA ALA A 42 -3.08 -17.87 9.17
C ALA A 42 -4.43 -17.36 8.64
N ILE A 43 -4.43 -16.40 7.70
CA ILE A 43 -5.67 -15.94 7.03
C ILE A 43 -6.38 -17.13 6.37
N SER A 44 -5.64 -18.00 5.66
CA SER A 44 -6.25 -19.16 5.01
C SER A 44 -6.91 -20.12 6.02
N GLN A 45 -6.33 -20.32 7.19
CA GLN A 45 -6.92 -21.18 8.23
C GLN A 45 -8.18 -20.55 8.82
N ILE A 46 -8.18 -19.23 9.06
CA ILE A 46 -9.36 -18.49 9.52
C ILE A 46 -10.51 -18.59 8.51
N LEU A 47 -10.22 -18.37 7.21
CA LEU A 47 -11.22 -18.44 6.16
C LEU A 47 -11.81 -19.86 5.96
N LYS A 48 -11.06 -20.90 6.35
CA LYS A 48 -11.54 -22.29 6.35
C LYS A 48 -12.27 -22.68 7.64
N GLY A 49 -12.22 -21.84 8.68
CA GLY A 49 -12.75 -22.14 10.02
C GLY A 49 -11.87 -23.10 10.83
N GLU A 50 -10.64 -23.34 10.41
CA GLU A 50 -9.63 -24.16 11.11
C GLU A 50 -8.96 -23.37 12.26
N ASP A 51 -8.89 -22.05 12.11
CA ASP A 51 -8.50 -21.09 13.15
C ASP A 51 -9.73 -20.25 13.52
N ARG A 52 -10.02 -20.14 14.83
CA ARG A 52 -11.22 -19.45 15.35
C ARG A 52 -11.00 -17.97 15.64
N ARG A 53 -9.78 -17.46 15.47
CA ARG A 53 -9.49 -16.05 15.65
C ARG A 53 -10.24 -15.18 14.65
N LEU A 54 -10.54 -13.97 15.05
CA LEU A 54 -11.13 -12.97 14.16
C LEU A 54 -10.03 -12.26 13.36
N LEU A 55 -10.16 -12.28 12.04
CA LEU A 55 -9.32 -11.47 11.15
C LEU A 55 -9.74 -9.99 11.24
N VAL A 56 -8.80 -9.12 11.59
CA VAL A 56 -9.04 -7.68 11.75
C VAL A 56 -8.09 -6.88 10.86
N VAL A 57 -8.64 -6.20 9.84
CA VAL A 57 -7.87 -5.28 8.99
C VAL A 57 -8.15 -3.85 9.46
N VAL A 58 -7.16 -3.20 10.07
CA VAL A 58 -7.33 -1.90 10.74
C VAL A 58 -6.15 -0.97 10.53
N GLY A 59 -6.43 0.32 10.37
CA GLY A 59 -5.40 1.34 10.15
C GLY A 59 -5.95 2.61 9.52
N PRO A 60 -5.06 3.56 9.18
CA PRO A 60 -5.43 4.80 8.51
C PRO A 60 -6.26 4.56 7.24
N CYS A 61 -7.16 5.49 6.92
CA CYS A 61 -7.97 5.40 5.70
C CYS A 61 -7.09 5.37 4.44
N SER A 62 -6.04 6.18 4.42
CA SER A 62 -4.95 6.21 3.44
C SER A 62 -3.70 6.81 4.09
N ILE A 63 -2.52 6.28 3.80
CA ILE A 63 -1.24 6.75 4.33
C ILE A 63 -0.75 7.91 3.46
N HIS A 64 -0.51 9.07 4.08
CA HIS A 64 0.14 10.22 3.44
C HIS A 64 1.49 10.57 4.10
N ASP A 65 1.74 10.05 5.30
CA ASP A 65 2.96 10.26 6.07
C ASP A 65 3.53 8.89 6.48
N PRO A 66 4.68 8.47 5.92
CA PRO A 66 5.34 7.21 6.27
C PRO A 66 5.83 7.13 7.72
N ASP A 67 6.21 8.25 8.34
CA ASP A 67 6.70 8.26 9.73
C ASP A 67 5.55 8.03 10.71
N ALA A 68 4.44 8.76 10.54
CA ALA A 68 3.23 8.51 11.32
C ALA A 68 2.68 7.09 11.11
N ALA A 69 2.79 6.54 9.89
CA ALA A 69 2.42 5.15 9.63
C ALA A 69 3.31 4.14 10.39
N ARG A 70 4.62 4.38 10.49
CA ARG A 70 5.53 3.53 11.28
C ARG A 70 5.24 3.63 12.77
N GLU A 71 4.96 4.82 13.28
CA GLU A 71 4.55 5.02 14.67
C GLU A 71 3.26 4.25 14.99
N TYR A 72 2.26 4.37 14.10
CA TYR A 72 1.02 3.60 14.21
C TYR A 72 1.26 2.09 14.20
N ALA A 73 2.15 1.60 13.33
CA ALA A 73 2.50 0.19 13.25
C ALA A 73 3.12 -0.32 14.56
N GLY A 74 3.97 0.49 15.21
CA GLY A 74 4.56 0.16 16.52
C GLY A 74 3.49 -0.02 17.60
N ARG A 75 2.55 0.94 17.71
CA ARG A 75 1.43 0.84 18.66
C ARG A 75 0.50 -0.34 18.34
N LEU A 76 0.26 -0.61 17.06
CA LEU A 76 -0.57 -1.73 16.61
C LEU A 76 0.08 -3.08 16.94
N LEU A 77 1.41 -3.18 16.86
CA LEU A 77 2.14 -4.39 17.20
C LEU A 77 1.95 -4.76 18.68
N GLU A 78 2.06 -3.79 19.59
CA GLU A 78 1.80 -4.00 21.03
C GLU A 78 0.37 -4.50 21.27
N ALA A 79 -0.63 -3.85 20.65
CA ALA A 79 -2.02 -4.28 20.75
C ALA A 79 -2.27 -5.67 20.13
N SER A 80 -1.60 -5.98 19.01
CA SER A 80 -1.71 -7.28 18.36
C SER A 80 -1.15 -8.41 19.21
N GLN A 81 -0.08 -8.16 19.97
CA GLN A 81 0.48 -9.15 20.89
C GLN A 81 -0.46 -9.41 22.07
N ALA A 82 -1.10 -8.37 22.60
CA ALA A 82 -2.05 -8.48 23.71
C ALA A 82 -3.31 -9.30 23.37
N HIS A 83 -3.64 -9.44 22.09
CA HIS A 83 -4.85 -10.13 21.62
C HIS A 83 -4.56 -11.31 20.67
N VAL A 84 -3.34 -11.84 20.68
CA VAL A 84 -2.87 -12.83 19.69
C VAL A 84 -3.68 -14.14 19.69
N ASP A 85 -4.25 -14.50 20.84
CA ASP A 85 -5.05 -15.73 21.02
C ASP A 85 -6.46 -15.61 20.39
N ASP A 86 -6.98 -14.38 20.28
CA ASP A 86 -8.34 -14.12 19.81
C ASP A 86 -8.38 -13.44 18.43
N LEU A 87 -7.35 -12.67 18.08
CA LEU A 87 -7.33 -11.80 16.90
C LEU A 87 -6.11 -12.07 16.02
N LEU A 88 -6.33 -12.04 14.70
CA LEU A 88 -5.27 -11.84 13.71
C LEU A 88 -5.37 -10.41 13.18
N ILE A 89 -4.56 -9.50 13.74
CA ILE A 89 -4.58 -8.08 13.38
C ILE A 89 -3.61 -7.80 12.23
N ILE A 90 -4.11 -7.13 11.19
CA ILE A 90 -3.33 -6.71 10.02
C ILE A 90 -3.47 -5.21 9.82
N MET A 91 -2.34 -4.52 9.72
CA MET A 91 -2.33 -3.09 9.43
C MET A 91 -2.89 -2.82 8.03
N ARG A 92 -3.83 -1.88 7.94
CA ARG A 92 -4.31 -1.32 6.67
C ARG A 92 -3.26 -0.34 6.12
N VAL A 93 -2.70 -0.65 4.95
CA VAL A 93 -1.68 0.15 4.24
C VAL A 93 -2.21 0.56 2.86
N TYR A 94 -3.16 1.49 2.82
CA TYR A 94 -3.74 1.99 1.56
C TYR A 94 -3.06 3.29 1.16
N PHE A 95 -2.65 3.42 -0.11
CA PHE A 95 -1.93 4.62 -0.57
C PHE A 95 -2.85 5.70 -1.13
N GLU A 96 -4.08 5.36 -1.50
CA GLU A 96 -5.01 6.28 -2.13
C GLU A 96 -6.46 6.04 -1.70
N LYS A 97 -7.33 7.00 -2.05
CA LYS A 97 -8.77 6.88 -1.96
C LYS A 97 -9.36 7.22 -3.32
N PRO A 98 -10.10 6.31 -3.98
CA PRO A 98 -10.79 6.62 -5.23
C PRO A 98 -11.77 7.79 -5.03
N ARG A 99 -11.75 8.77 -5.93
CA ARG A 99 -12.63 9.94 -5.90
C ARG A 99 -13.13 10.29 -7.30
N THR A 100 -14.35 10.81 -7.35
CA THR A 100 -14.97 11.40 -8.55
C THR A 100 -14.78 12.92 -8.62
N THR A 101 -14.25 13.52 -7.55
CA THR A 101 -13.96 14.96 -7.44
C THR A 101 -12.46 15.21 -7.36
N VAL A 102 -12.02 16.43 -7.68
CA VAL A 102 -10.62 16.85 -7.56
C VAL A 102 -10.16 16.75 -6.12
N GLY A 103 -8.98 16.18 -5.89
CA GLY A 103 -8.36 16.06 -4.58
C GLY A 103 -7.03 15.33 -4.66
N TRP A 104 -6.40 15.12 -3.50
CA TRP A 104 -5.14 14.39 -3.41
C TRP A 104 -5.26 12.96 -3.99
N LYS A 105 -4.30 12.61 -4.85
CA LYS A 105 -4.26 11.39 -5.67
C LYS A 105 -3.58 10.19 -4.99
N GLY A 106 -3.20 10.34 -3.73
CA GLY A 106 -2.53 9.27 -2.96
C GLY A 106 -1.01 9.39 -2.92
N LEU A 107 -0.39 8.62 -2.04
CA LEU A 107 1.04 8.70 -1.72
C LEU A 107 1.91 8.25 -2.89
N ILE A 108 1.44 7.28 -3.68
CA ILE A 108 2.13 6.90 -4.90
C ILE A 108 2.11 8.09 -5.86
N ASN A 109 0.94 8.61 -6.24
CA ASN A 109 0.84 9.60 -7.31
C ASN A 109 1.30 11.02 -6.93
N ASP A 110 1.10 11.45 -5.68
CA ASP A 110 1.47 12.79 -5.17
C ASP A 110 2.05 12.67 -3.74
N PRO A 111 3.30 12.17 -3.60
CA PRO A 111 3.92 11.89 -2.30
C PRO A 111 4.20 13.14 -1.46
N HIS A 112 4.17 14.32 -2.09
CA HIS A 112 4.52 15.58 -1.45
C HIS A 112 3.29 16.44 -1.11
N LEU A 113 2.08 15.95 -1.37
CA LEU A 113 0.82 16.66 -1.13
C LEU A 113 0.76 18.04 -1.82
N LYS A 114 1.42 18.18 -2.98
CA LYS A 114 1.50 19.45 -3.71
C LYS A 114 0.53 19.54 -4.90
N GLY A 115 -0.27 18.49 -5.14
CA GLY A 115 -1.11 18.37 -6.33
C GLY A 115 -0.31 18.11 -7.61
N LEU A 116 0.99 17.82 -7.48
CA LEU A 116 1.90 17.51 -8.58
C LEU A 116 2.09 16.01 -8.65
N SER A 117 2.02 15.45 -9.85
CA SER A 117 2.39 14.05 -10.07
C SER A 117 3.88 13.90 -9.76
N ILE A 118 4.32 12.72 -9.30
CA ILE A 118 5.76 12.38 -9.22
C ILE A 118 6.47 12.66 -10.55
N SER A 119 5.71 12.51 -11.63
CA SER A 119 6.12 12.71 -13.01
C SER A 119 6.44 14.20 -13.33
N THR A 120 5.81 15.15 -12.64
CA THR A 120 5.95 16.59 -12.94
C THR A 120 7.26 17.22 -12.39
N ARG A 121 8.26 16.41 -12.05
CA ARG A 121 9.55 16.84 -11.46
C ARG A 121 10.79 16.56 -12.33
N ALA A 122 10.62 16.18 -13.60
CA ALA A 122 11.71 16.21 -14.58
C ALA A 122 11.84 17.58 -15.23
#